data_AF-A0A2V5JUN6-F1
#
_entry.id   AF-A0A2V5JUN6-F1
#
_cell.length_a   1.000
_cell.length_b   1.000
_cell.length_c   1.000
_cell.angle_alpha   90.00
_cell.angle_beta   90.00
_cell.angle_gamma   90.00
#
_symmetry.space_group_name_H-M   'P 1'
#
loop_
_entity.id
_entity.type
_entity.pdbx_description
1 polymer ?
#
loop_
_entity_poly.entity_id
_entity_poly.type
_entity_poly.pdbx_seq_one_letter_code
_entity_poly.pdbx_strand_id
1 'polypeptide(L)'
;LDHCTITSPIDGVVISRNVDVGQTVAASLQAPVIFQIANDLTKMQIDANVAEADVGALEIDQDVDFTVDAFPMRTFRGKVVQVRNAPITVQNVVTYDTVIGVSNPDLKLKPGMTANVSIIVAQKDNVLQIKNAALRYRPAEAASAEMSSAKVASGGSTSRTPGSAQRGAGRERRPSERTVYILSGGRPKSVQIKTGISDGVVTEVIEGLKEGDRVVTAELASKPAAASTPANPFSGGARRFP
;
A
#
# COMPACT_ATOMS: atom_id res chain seq x y z
N LEU A 1 43.77 -7.45 -37.01
CA LEU A 1 44.15 -7.62 -35.58
C LEU A 1 43.36 -6.68 -34.67
N ASP A 2 42.86 -5.56 -35.20
CA ASP A 2 42.14 -4.53 -34.41
C ASP A 2 40.86 -5.04 -33.75
N HIS A 3 40.20 -6.07 -34.31
CA HIS A 3 39.04 -6.75 -33.69
C HIS A 3 39.40 -7.79 -32.62
N CYS A 4 40.70 -8.04 -32.38
CA CYS A 4 41.17 -8.96 -31.33
C CYS A 4 41.44 -8.23 -30.01
N THR A 5 41.41 -6.89 -30.00
CA THR A 5 41.59 -6.06 -28.79
C THR A 5 40.30 -5.32 -28.51
N ILE A 6 39.54 -5.79 -27.52
CA ILE A 6 38.28 -5.17 -27.12
C ILE A 6 38.61 -4.06 -26.11
N THR A 7 38.36 -2.81 -26.50
CA THR A 7 38.50 -1.63 -25.65
C THR A 7 37.15 -1.16 -25.14
N SER A 8 37.14 -0.45 -24.00
CA SER A 8 35.91 0.15 -23.50
C SER A 8 35.50 1.33 -24.39
N PRO A 9 34.22 1.41 -24.82
CA PRO A 9 33.73 2.55 -25.57
C PRO A 9 33.50 3.79 -24.69
N ILE A 10 33.46 3.61 -23.37
CA ILE A 10 33.18 4.66 -22.38
C ILE A 10 34.15 4.57 -21.21
N ASP A 11 34.47 5.70 -20.59
CA ASP A 11 35.11 5.70 -19.28
C ASP A 11 34.12 5.19 -18.23
N GLY A 12 34.60 4.40 -17.26
CA GLY A 12 33.71 3.81 -16.27
C GLY A 12 34.34 2.72 -15.41
N VAL A 13 33.53 2.12 -14.56
CA VAL A 13 33.90 1.02 -13.66
C VAL A 13 33.32 -0.29 -14.18
N VAL A 14 34.14 -1.34 -14.24
CA VAL A 14 33.70 -2.69 -14.61
C VAL A 14 32.80 -3.24 -13.49
N ILE A 15 31.52 -3.45 -13.81
CA ILE A 15 30.51 -4.01 -12.90
C ILE A 15 30.59 -5.54 -12.89
N SER A 16 30.71 -6.12 -14.07
CA SER A 16 30.71 -7.57 -14.26
C SER A 16 31.66 -7.97 -15.37
N ARG A 17 32.31 -9.12 -15.18
CA ARG A 17 33.09 -9.83 -16.19
C ARG A 17 32.38 -11.16 -16.42
N ASN A 18 31.93 -11.38 -17.65
CA ASN A 18 31.08 -12.51 -18.00
C ASN A 18 31.83 -13.62 -18.75
N VAL A 19 33.14 -13.44 -18.99
CA VAL A 19 33.99 -14.45 -19.65
C VAL A 19 35.36 -14.56 -18.99
N ASP A 20 35.87 -15.79 -18.88
CA ASP A 20 37.17 -16.08 -18.30
C ASP A 20 38.26 -16.29 -19.35
N VAL A 21 39.52 -16.22 -18.91
CA VAL A 21 40.66 -16.44 -19.82
C VAL A 21 40.64 -17.89 -20.28
N GLY A 22 40.68 -18.10 -21.60
CA GLY A 22 40.65 -19.44 -22.20
C GLY A 22 39.26 -19.95 -22.55
N GLN A 23 38.19 -19.22 -22.21
CA GLN A 23 36.84 -19.55 -22.66
C GLN A 23 36.66 -19.21 -24.13
N THR A 24 36.10 -20.13 -24.91
CA THR A 24 35.75 -19.88 -26.32
C THR A 24 34.55 -18.95 -26.40
N VAL A 25 34.74 -17.77 -26.99
CA VAL A 25 33.68 -16.81 -27.24
C VAL A 25 33.28 -16.89 -28.71
N ALA A 26 32.09 -17.39 -28.99
CA ALA A 26 31.57 -17.49 -30.35
C ALA A 26 30.65 -16.29 -30.66
N ALA A 27 31.16 -15.33 -31.44
CA ALA A 27 30.35 -14.22 -31.96
C ALA A 27 29.74 -14.60 -33.32
N SER A 28 28.75 -15.50 -33.33
CA SER A 28 28.11 -15.95 -34.59
C SER A 28 26.90 -15.10 -34.98
N LEU A 29 25.84 -15.06 -34.17
CA LEU A 29 24.60 -14.30 -34.43
C LEU A 29 24.23 -13.29 -33.34
N GLN A 30 24.74 -13.45 -32.13
CA GLN A 30 24.59 -12.50 -31.02
C GLN A 30 25.99 -12.21 -30.46
N ALA A 31 26.33 -10.94 -30.32
CA ALA A 31 27.58 -10.54 -29.69
C ALA A 31 27.45 -10.80 -28.17
N PRO A 32 28.26 -11.71 -27.59
CA PRO A 32 28.20 -11.97 -26.16
C PRO A 32 28.70 -10.74 -25.37
N VAL A 33 28.03 -10.44 -24.26
CA VAL A 33 28.47 -9.41 -23.33
C VAL A 33 29.66 -9.96 -22.55
N ILE A 34 30.85 -9.38 -22.77
CA ILE A 34 32.12 -9.81 -22.14
C ILE A 34 32.35 -9.05 -20.84
N PHE A 35 32.15 -7.73 -20.89
CA PHE A 35 32.25 -6.82 -19.75
C PHE A 35 31.02 -5.93 -19.69
N GLN A 36 30.53 -5.69 -18.48
CA GLN A 36 29.52 -4.68 -18.21
C GLN A 36 30.18 -3.50 -17.49
N ILE A 37 30.03 -2.30 -18.05
CA ILE A 37 30.72 -1.10 -17.57
C ILE A 37 29.67 -0.06 -17.17
N ALA A 38 29.79 0.48 -15.97
CA ALA A 38 29.02 1.63 -15.52
C ALA A 38 29.82 2.90 -15.80
N ASN A 39 29.23 3.86 -16.52
CA ASN A 39 29.85 5.15 -16.78
C ASN A 39 30.10 5.92 -15.46
N ASP A 40 29.03 6.15 -14.71
CA ASP A 40 29.04 6.99 -13.51
C ASP A 40 28.20 6.36 -12.40
N LEU A 41 28.85 6.01 -11.29
CA LEU A 41 28.18 5.46 -10.10
C LEU A 41 27.66 6.55 -9.15
N THR A 42 27.98 7.82 -9.42
CA THR A 42 27.48 8.96 -8.64
C THR A 42 26.03 9.31 -9.01
N LYS A 43 25.59 8.95 -10.23
CA LYS A 43 24.21 9.10 -10.69
C LYS A 43 23.59 7.74 -10.83
N MET A 44 22.74 7.40 -9.88
CA MET A 44 22.00 6.14 -9.87
C MET A 44 20.58 6.38 -10.34
N GLN A 45 20.00 5.34 -10.93
CA GLN A 45 18.57 5.29 -11.20
C GLN A 45 17.99 4.08 -10.47
N ILE A 46 16.76 4.24 -9.99
CA ILE A 46 15.96 3.15 -9.46
C ILE A 46 14.81 2.94 -10.42
N ASP A 47 14.69 1.71 -10.93
CA ASP A 47 13.57 1.27 -11.74
C ASP A 47 12.55 0.63 -10.78
N ALA A 48 11.44 1.34 -10.53
CA ALA A 48 10.42 0.92 -9.58
C ALA A 48 9.14 0.50 -10.31
N ASN A 49 8.68 -0.73 -10.04
CA ASN A 49 7.45 -1.25 -10.63
C ASN A 49 6.23 -0.76 -9.85
N VAL A 50 5.46 0.16 -10.44
CA VAL A 50 4.24 0.70 -9.83
C VAL A 50 3.01 0.07 -10.45
N ALA A 51 2.01 -0.31 -9.66
CA ALA A 51 0.77 -0.88 -10.16
C ALA A 51 -0.04 0.14 -10.99
N GLU A 52 -0.77 -0.34 -12.00
CA GLU A 52 -1.66 0.51 -12.83
C GLU A 52 -2.65 1.34 -11.99
N ALA A 53 -3.12 0.82 -10.86
CA ALA A 53 -4.07 1.53 -10.00
C ALA A 53 -3.49 2.81 -9.37
N ASP A 54 -2.17 2.88 -9.20
CA ASP A 54 -1.49 3.95 -8.47
C ASP A 54 -0.74 4.92 -9.41
N VAL A 55 -0.47 4.50 -10.66
CA VAL A 55 0.24 5.33 -11.65
C VAL A 55 -0.45 6.66 -11.95
N GLY A 56 -1.77 6.73 -11.79
CA GLY A 56 -2.55 7.94 -12.06
C GLY A 56 -2.28 9.10 -11.10
N ALA A 57 -1.70 8.84 -9.93
CA ALA A 57 -1.38 9.88 -8.95
C ALA A 57 0.11 10.30 -8.98
N LEU A 58 0.91 9.65 -9.82
CA LEU A 58 2.33 9.95 -9.98
C LEU A 58 2.54 11.13 -10.91
N GLU A 59 3.41 12.03 -10.49
CA GLU A 59 3.83 13.20 -11.26
C GLU A 59 5.36 13.23 -11.37
N ILE A 60 5.84 13.81 -12.46
CA ILE A 60 7.28 14.04 -12.66
C ILE A 60 7.75 15.06 -11.61
N ASP A 61 8.99 14.91 -11.13
CA ASP A 61 9.62 15.75 -10.11
C ASP A 61 9.08 15.57 -8.67
N GLN A 62 8.22 14.57 -8.42
CA GLN A 62 7.81 14.19 -7.07
C GLN A 62 9.00 13.72 -6.23
N ASP A 63 8.98 14.11 -4.96
CA ASP A 63 9.95 13.66 -3.96
C ASP A 63 9.67 12.21 -3.55
N VAL A 64 10.75 11.42 -3.49
CA VAL A 64 10.71 10.01 -3.20
C VAL A 64 11.67 9.70 -2.08
N ASP A 65 11.17 9.06 -1.03
CA ASP A 65 12.00 8.48 0.02
C ASP A 65 12.17 6.99 -0.26
N PHE A 66 13.39 6.50 -0.23
CA PHE A 66 13.65 5.08 -0.40
C PHE A 66 14.67 4.57 0.61
N THR A 67 14.61 3.28 0.87
CA THR A 67 15.57 2.53 1.68
C THR A 67 16.10 1.39 0.84
N VAL A 68 17.32 0.95 1.12
CA VAL A 68 17.90 -0.22 0.45
C VAL A 68 18.10 -1.32 1.48
N ASP A 69 17.95 -2.57 1.04
CA ASP A 69 18.02 -3.73 1.96
C ASP A 69 19.40 -3.81 2.66
N ALA A 70 20.44 -3.29 2.01
CA ALA A 70 21.79 -3.19 2.60
C ALA A 70 21.92 -2.12 3.70
N PHE A 71 21.04 -1.11 3.73
CA PHE A 71 21.07 0.01 4.67
C PHE A 71 19.65 0.38 5.14
N PRO A 72 18.97 -0.50 5.90
CA PRO A 72 17.57 -0.28 6.28
C PRO A 72 17.38 0.90 7.24
N MET A 73 18.43 1.27 8.00
CA MET A 73 18.40 2.40 8.94
C MET A 73 18.66 3.76 8.28
N ARG A 74 19.02 3.79 6.99
CA ARG A 74 19.31 5.03 6.26
C ARG A 74 18.26 5.25 5.18
N THR A 75 17.53 6.35 5.29
CA THR A 75 16.67 6.84 4.22
C THR A 75 17.49 7.66 3.24
N PHE A 76 17.19 7.46 1.97
CA PHE A 76 17.75 8.21 0.86
C PHE A 76 16.62 8.92 0.13
N ARG A 77 16.95 10.04 -0.51
CA ARG A 77 16.01 10.84 -1.28
C ARG A 77 16.31 10.72 -2.76
N GLY A 78 15.26 10.62 -3.56
CA GLY A 78 15.29 10.65 -5.00
C GLY A 78 14.16 11.51 -5.55
N LYS A 79 14.19 11.74 -6.86
CA LYS A 79 13.12 12.44 -7.59
C LYS A 79 12.64 11.58 -8.74
N VAL A 80 11.33 11.59 -8.99
CA VAL A 80 10.78 10.92 -10.17
C VAL A 80 11.24 11.66 -11.43
N VAL A 81 12.03 10.99 -12.26
CA VAL A 81 12.53 11.58 -13.51
C VAL A 81 11.56 11.28 -14.64
N GLN A 82 11.03 10.05 -14.67
CA GLN A 82 10.17 9.61 -15.75
C GLN A 82 9.30 8.43 -15.31
N VAL A 83 8.06 8.41 -15.78
CA VAL A 83 7.21 7.21 -15.75
C VAL A 83 7.16 6.66 -17.18
N ARG A 84 7.54 5.40 -17.39
CA ARG A 84 7.49 4.79 -18.73
C ARG A 84 6.05 4.56 -19.15
N ASN A 85 5.70 4.93 -20.37
CA ASN A 85 4.34 4.73 -20.90
C ASN A 85 4.03 3.26 -21.26
N ALA A 86 5.05 2.43 -21.46
CA ALA A 86 4.88 1.02 -21.81
C ALA A 86 4.69 0.19 -20.52
N PRO A 87 3.53 -0.47 -20.33
CA PRO A 87 3.33 -1.35 -19.19
C PRO A 87 4.14 -2.64 -19.36
N ILE A 88 4.56 -3.20 -18.23
CA ILE A 88 5.14 -4.54 -18.14
C ILE A 88 4.23 -5.42 -17.28
N THR A 89 4.06 -6.67 -17.70
CA THR A 89 3.26 -7.64 -16.96
C THR A 89 4.19 -8.55 -16.17
N VAL A 90 4.27 -8.34 -14.87
CA VAL A 90 5.06 -9.17 -13.95
C VAL A 90 4.09 -10.02 -13.15
N GLN A 91 4.19 -11.35 -13.25
CA GLN A 91 3.33 -12.28 -12.50
C GLN A 91 1.81 -12.03 -12.70
N ASN A 92 1.38 -11.72 -13.92
CA ASN A 92 0.00 -11.36 -14.27
C ASN A 92 -0.51 -10.04 -13.64
N VAL A 93 0.37 -9.21 -13.09
CA VAL A 93 0.06 -7.86 -12.61
C VAL A 93 0.62 -6.85 -13.60
N VAL A 94 -0.24 -5.95 -14.09
CA VAL A 94 0.15 -4.83 -14.96
C VAL A 94 0.82 -3.77 -14.11
N THR A 95 2.07 -3.46 -14.42
CA THR A 95 2.88 -2.47 -13.73
C THR A 95 3.52 -1.52 -14.73
N TYR A 96 3.74 -0.28 -14.29
CA TYR A 96 4.44 0.76 -15.03
C TYR A 96 5.80 0.97 -14.38
N ASP A 97 6.85 0.93 -15.18
CA ASP A 97 8.20 1.17 -14.72
C ASP A 97 8.41 2.67 -14.51
N THR A 98 8.70 3.06 -13.26
CA THR A 98 8.94 4.43 -12.86
C THR A 98 10.43 4.61 -12.55
N VAL A 99 11.07 5.49 -13.33
CA VAL A 99 12.48 5.82 -13.21
C VAL A 99 12.67 6.95 -12.21
N ILE A 100 13.36 6.64 -11.12
CA ILE A 100 13.67 7.58 -10.05
C ILE A 100 15.16 7.89 -10.10
N GLY A 101 15.49 9.17 -10.23
CA GLY A 101 16.86 9.67 -10.22
C GLY A 101 17.37 9.82 -8.79
N VAL A 102 18.57 9.28 -8.54
CA VAL A 102 19.20 9.25 -7.23
C VAL A 102 20.65 9.72 -7.34
N SER A 103 21.02 10.65 -6.46
CA SER A 103 22.42 11.06 -6.31
C SER A 103 23.12 10.19 -5.27
N ASN A 104 24.27 9.62 -5.64
CA ASN A 104 25.09 8.73 -4.82
C ASN A 104 26.51 9.30 -4.64
N PRO A 105 26.68 10.47 -4.00
CA PRO A 105 27.99 11.08 -3.81
C PRO A 105 28.92 10.22 -2.94
N ASP A 106 28.36 9.43 -2.03
CA ASP A 106 29.11 8.56 -1.12
C ASP A 106 29.57 7.24 -1.79
N LEU A 107 29.15 6.95 -3.02
CA LEU A 107 29.40 5.67 -3.73
C LEU A 107 29.00 4.41 -2.93
N LYS A 108 28.06 4.56 -2.00
CA LYS A 108 27.58 3.46 -1.14
C LYS A 108 26.56 2.59 -1.84
N LEU A 109 25.75 3.19 -2.71
CA LEU A 109 24.78 2.46 -3.52
C LEU A 109 25.50 1.76 -4.67
N LYS A 110 25.26 0.46 -4.83
CA LYS A 110 25.82 -0.33 -5.94
C LYS A 110 24.70 -0.75 -6.90
N PRO A 111 25.00 -0.89 -8.21
CA PRO A 111 24.06 -1.47 -9.15
C PRO A 111 23.59 -2.86 -8.72
N GLY A 112 22.32 -3.17 -8.93
CA GLY A 112 21.71 -4.45 -8.55
C GLY A 112 21.21 -4.54 -7.10
N MET A 113 21.31 -3.48 -6.31
CA MET A 113 20.67 -3.44 -4.99
C MET A 113 19.15 -3.33 -5.10
N THR A 114 18.43 -4.07 -4.25
CA THR A 114 16.99 -3.93 -4.08
C THR A 114 16.68 -2.72 -3.19
N ALA A 115 15.70 -1.93 -3.60
CA ALA A 115 15.25 -0.74 -2.90
C ALA A 115 13.75 -0.80 -2.60
N ASN A 116 13.36 -0.41 -1.40
CA ASN A 116 11.98 -0.17 -1.02
C ASN A 116 11.70 1.32 -1.17
N VAL A 117 10.74 1.65 -2.03
CA VAL A 117 10.46 3.02 -2.45
C VAL A 117 9.12 3.49 -1.90
N SER A 118 9.09 4.69 -1.33
CA SER A 118 7.90 5.38 -0.88
C SER A 118 7.81 6.73 -1.57
N ILE A 119 6.79 6.88 -2.44
CA ILE A 119 6.61 8.08 -3.25
C ILE A 119 5.60 8.99 -2.55
N ILE A 120 5.96 10.26 -2.36
CA ILE A 120 5.10 11.23 -1.72
C ILE A 120 4.14 11.79 -2.77
N VAL A 121 2.94 11.19 -2.83
CA VAL A 121 1.91 11.52 -3.82
C VAL A 121 1.19 12.84 -3.50
N ALA A 122 1.03 13.16 -2.22
CA ALA A 122 0.45 14.40 -1.77
C ALA A 122 0.89 14.73 -0.34
N GLN A 123 1.28 15.98 -0.12
CA GLN A 123 1.59 16.50 1.21
C GLN A 123 0.72 17.72 1.49
N LYS A 124 0.14 17.78 2.69
CA LYS A 124 -0.56 18.94 3.21
C LYS A 124 -0.14 19.18 4.65
N ASP A 125 0.37 20.37 4.90
CA ASP A 125 0.75 20.81 6.24
C ASP A 125 -0.43 21.52 6.93
N ASN A 126 -0.47 21.47 8.26
CA ASN A 126 -1.50 22.12 9.10
C ASN A 126 -2.95 21.71 8.75
N VAL A 127 -3.23 20.40 8.76
CA VAL A 127 -4.59 19.88 8.58
C VAL A 127 -5.12 19.18 9.82
N LEU A 128 -6.43 19.30 10.06
CA LEU A 128 -7.09 18.54 11.13
C LEU A 128 -7.14 17.06 10.72
N GLN A 129 -6.55 16.20 11.54
CA GLN A 129 -6.47 14.76 11.26
C GLN A 129 -7.25 13.97 12.30
N ILE A 130 -7.92 12.92 11.84
CA ILE A 130 -8.56 11.93 12.71
C ILE A 130 -7.98 10.55 12.43
N LYS A 131 -7.91 9.72 13.47
CA LYS A 131 -7.53 8.30 13.32
C LYS A 131 -8.60 7.57 12.53
N ASN A 132 -8.20 6.70 11.61
CA ASN A 132 -9.14 5.91 10.81
C ASN A 132 -10.06 5.00 11.62
N ALA A 133 -9.67 4.64 12.86
CA ALA A 133 -10.52 3.92 13.80
C ALA A 133 -11.83 4.68 14.11
N ALA A 134 -11.77 6.01 14.21
CA ALA A 134 -12.95 6.84 14.48
C ALA A 134 -14.01 6.79 13.37
N LEU A 135 -13.57 6.71 12.12
CA LEU A 135 -14.45 6.61 10.95
C LEU A 135 -15.20 5.27 10.88
N ARG A 136 -14.72 4.26 11.61
CA ARG A 136 -15.30 2.90 11.64
C ARG A 136 -16.12 2.63 12.89
N TYR A 137 -15.98 3.47 13.92
CA TYR A 137 -16.72 3.29 15.16
C TYR A 137 -18.22 3.50 14.92
N ARG A 138 -19.02 2.55 15.40
CA ARG A 138 -20.48 2.62 15.43
C ARG A 138 -20.95 2.27 16.85
N PRO A 139 -21.70 3.14 17.54
CA PRO A 139 -22.27 2.81 18.84
C PRO A 139 -23.30 1.68 18.69
N ALA A 140 -23.40 0.82 19.71
CA ALA A 140 -24.29 -0.35 19.69
C ALA A 140 -25.76 0.02 19.40
N GLU A 141 -26.21 1.17 19.87
CA GLU A 141 -27.57 1.69 19.68
C GLU A 141 -27.88 2.05 18.21
N ALA A 142 -26.89 2.58 17.47
CA ALA A 142 -27.02 2.86 16.04
C ALA A 142 -26.96 1.59 15.18
N ALA A 143 -26.18 0.58 15.60
CA ALA A 143 -26.11 -0.72 14.91
C ALA A 143 -27.47 -1.46 14.93
N SER A 144 -28.23 -1.35 16.02
CA SER A 144 -29.58 -1.93 16.13
C SER A 144 -30.64 -1.21 15.30
N ALA A 145 -30.51 0.11 15.09
CA ALA A 145 -31.47 0.90 14.30
C ALA A 145 -31.34 0.70 12.78
N GLU A 146 -30.15 0.38 12.28
CA GLU A 146 -29.94 0.02 10.87
C GLU A 146 -30.29 -1.46 10.58
N MET A 147 -30.09 -2.37 11.54
CA MET A 147 -30.51 -3.77 11.39
C MET A 147 -32.03 -3.95 11.35
N SER A 148 -32.81 -3.05 11.97
CA SER A 148 -34.27 -3.07 11.88
C SER A 148 -34.78 -2.47 10.57
N SER A 149 -34.04 -1.55 9.94
CA SER A 149 -34.39 -0.96 8.64
C SER A 149 -33.91 -1.80 7.45
N ALA A 150 -32.84 -2.59 7.60
CA ALA A 150 -32.44 -3.59 6.59
C ALA A 150 -33.37 -4.83 6.54
N LYS A 151 -34.10 -5.12 7.62
CA LYS A 151 -35.00 -6.29 7.70
C LYS A 151 -36.39 -6.05 7.10
N VAL A 152 -36.73 -4.82 6.73
CA VAL A 152 -38.00 -4.48 6.06
C VAL A 152 -37.88 -4.54 4.53
N ALA A 153 -36.66 -4.52 3.98
CA ALA A 153 -36.41 -4.62 2.53
C ALA A 153 -36.15 -6.06 2.02
N SER A 154 -36.16 -7.08 2.89
CA SER A 154 -35.88 -8.48 2.50
C SER A 154 -37.13 -9.36 2.36
N GLY A 155 -38.30 -8.77 2.12
CA GLY A 155 -39.55 -9.47 1.81
C GLY A 155 -39.81 -9.55 0.31
N GLY A 156 -38.95 -10.23 -0.45
CA GLY A 156 -39.11 -10.34 -1.90
C GLY A 156 -38.12 -11.32 -2.52
N SER A 157 -38.47 -12.61 -2.50
CA SER A 157 -37.77 -13.68 -3.20
C SER A 157 -37.92 -13.54 -4.71
N THR A 158 -36.83 -13.37 -5.47
CA THR A 158 -36.67 -14.05 -6.77
C THR A 158 -35.20 -14.23 -7.11
N SER A 159 -34.90 -15.46 -7.53
CA SER A 159 -33.68 -15.98 -8.12
C SER A 159 -33.04 -15.10 -9.19
N ARG A 160 -31.69 -15.02 -9.18
CA ARG A 160 -30.84 -14.84 -10.38
C ARG A 160 -29.37 -15.18 -10.06
N THR A 161 -28.93 -16.27 -10.69
CA THR A 161 -27.61 -16.57 -11.29
C THR A 161 -26.33 -15.96 -10.67
N PRO A 162 -25.35 -16.79 -10.22
CA PRO A 162 -24.04 -16.29 -9.83
C PRO A 162 -23.18 -16.05 -11.09
N GLY A 163 -23.21 -14.82 -11.60
CA GLY A 163 -22.37 -14.35 -12.69
C GLY A 163 -21.65 -13.06 -12.29
N SER A 164 -20.33 -13.17 -12.12
CA SER A 164 -19.32 -12.12 -12.31
C SER A 164 -19.70 -10.68 -11.93
N ALA A 165 -19.23 -10.21 -10.77
CA ALA A 165 -19.17 -8.79 -10.47
C ALA A 165 -17.92 -8.44 -9.65
N GLN A 166 -16.87 -8.02 -10.38
CA GLN A 166 -16.24 -6.73 -10.17
C GLN A 166 -15.65 -6.47 -8.76
N ARG A 167 -14.45 -7.01 -8.53
CA ARG A 167 -13.49 -6.48 -7.55
C ARG A 167 -12.43 -5.70 -8.31
N GLY A 168 -12.72 -4.43 -8.55
CA GLY A 168 -11.82 -3.52 -9.25
C GLY A 168 -12.54 -2.20 -9.47
N ALA A 169 -12.43 -1.32 -8.49
CA ALA A 169 -12.67 0.10 -8.68
C ALA A 169 -11.95 0.83 -7.56
N GLY A 170 -10.75 1.32 -7.89
CA GLY A 170 -10.11 2.40 -7.15
C GLY A 170 -11.15 3.50 -6.99
N ARG A 171 -11.62 3.66 -5.75
CA ARG A 171 -12.54 4.72 -5.39
C ARG A 171 -11.72 6.00 -5.48
N GLU A 172 -11.83 6.67 -6.62
CA GLU A 172 -11.45 8.05 -6.80
C GLU A 172 -11.78 8.82 -5.51
N ARG A 173 -10.76 9.40 -4.87
CA ARG A 173 -10.82 10.01 -3.54
C ARG A 173 -11.59 11.32 -3.61
N ARG A 174 -12.86 11.27 -3.99
CA ARG A 174 -13.81 12.36 -3.82
C ARG A 174 -13.97 12.58 -2.32
N PRO A 175 -14.14 13.84 -1.86
CA PRO A 175 -14.42 14.11 -0.47
C PRO A 175 -15.65 13.31 -0.05
N SER A 176 -15.42 12.28 0.76
CA SER A 176 -16.49 11.40 1.19
C SER A 176 -17.09 11.97 2.47
N GLU A 177 -18.36 12.33 2.41
CA GLU A 177 -19.14 12.59 3.63
C GLU A 177 -19.15 11.32 4.46
N ARG A 178 -18.65 11.42 5.69
CA ARG A 178 -18.60 10.32 6.66
C ARG A 178 -19.15 10.78 7.98
N THR A 179 -19.78 9.86 8.70
CA THR A 179 -20.26 10.13 10.05
C THR A 179 -19.19 9.73 11.06
N VAL A 180 -18.91 10.63 12.00
CA VAL A 180 -18.02 10.41 13.13
C VAL A 180 -18.76 10.70 14.43
N TYR A 181 -18.36 10.05 15.51
CA TYR A 181 -18.96 10.25 16.82
C TYR A 181 -18.03 11.05 17.72
N ILE A 182 -18.50 12.21 18.18
CA ILE A 182 -17.81 13.03 19.19
C ILE A 182 -18.34 12.72 20.59
N LEU A 183 -17.48 12.77 21.60
CA LEU A 183 -17.86 12.56 22.98
C LEU A 183 -18.31 13.89 23.60
N SER A 184 -19.62 14.06 23.80
CA SER A 184 -20.20 15.23 24.45
C SER A 184 -21.00 14.79 25.68
N GLY A 185 -20.56 15.20 26.88
CA GLY A 185 -21.22 14.83 28.14
C GLY A 185 -21.20 13.32 28.45
N GLY A 186 -20.19 12.58 27.97
CA GLY A 186 -20.07 11.13 28.18
C GLY A 186 -20.90 10.27 27.21
N ARG A 187 -21.63 10.88 26.27
CA ARG A 187 -22.39 10.17 25.23
C ARG A 187 -21.84 10.47 23.83
N PRO A 188 -21.82 9.47 22.92
CA PRO A 188 -21.41 9.68 21.54
C PRO A 188 -22.50 10.45 20.77
N LYS A 189 -22.15 11.59 20.19
CA LYS A 189 -23.00 12.38 19.30
C LYS A 189 -22.50 12.24 17.87
N SER A 190 -23.38 11.89 16.93
CA SER A 190 -23.03 11.81 15.50
C SER A 190 -22.83 13.21 14.91
N VAL A 191 -21.76 13.33 14.14
CA VAL A 191 -21.38 14.54 13.40
C VAL A 191 -20.99 14.10 11.99
N GLN A 192 -21.59 14.72 10.98
CA GLN A 192 -21.17 14.52 9.60
C GLN A 192 -19.93 15.34 9.32
N ILE A 193 -18.95 14.72 8.70
CA ILE A 193 -17.67 15.32 8.38
C ILE A 193 -17.33 15.08 6.91
N LYS A 194 -16.62 16.04 6.32
CA LYS A 194 -16.09 15.92 4.98
C LYS A 194 -14.63 15.51 5.09
N THR A 195 -14.29 14.36 4.53
CA THR A 195 -12.93 13.81 4.59
C THR A 195 -12.13 14.11 3.32
N GLY A 196 -10.82 14.30 3.48
CA GLY A 196 -9.86 14.54 2.40
C GLY A 196 -8.89 13.38 2.20
N ILE A 197 -7.61 13.69 2.08
CA ILE A 197 -6.54 12.71 1.83
C ILE A 197 -6.37 11.82 3.08
N SER A 198 -6.08 10.54 2.86
CA SER A 198 -5.75 9.58 3.92
C SER A 198 -4.49 8.82 3.57
N ASP A 199 -3.64 8.60 4.58
CA ASP A 199 -2.43 7.77 4.51
C ASP A 199 -2.68 6.31 4.96
N GLY A 200 -3.94 5.96 5.26
CA GLY A 200 -4.33 4.65 5.77
C GLY A 200 -4.35 4.53 7.31
N VAL A 201 -3.63 5.39 8.04
CA VAL A 201 -3.63 5.44 9.51
C VAL A 201 -4.52 6.58 10.00
N VAL A 202 -4.39 7.74 9.38
CA VAL A 202 -5.14 8.97 9.62
C VAL A 202 -5.83 9.45 8.35
N THR A 203 -6.85 10.27 8.52
CA THR A 203 -7.58 10.93 7.43
C THR A 203 -7.70 12.40 7.75
N GLU A 204 -7.45 13.24 6.74
CA GLU A 204 -7.72 14.67 6.75
C GLU A 204 -9.22 14.94 6.90
N VAL A 205 -9.57 15.85 7.80
CA VAL A 205 -10.92 16.40 7.94
C VAL A 205 -10.93 17.81 7.39
N ILE A 206 -11.76 18.04 6.38
CA ILE A 206 -11.92 19.34 5.71
C ILE A 206 -13.00 20.15 6.43
N GLU A 207 -14.12 19.51 6.79
CA GLU A 207 -15.27 20.17 7.43
C GLU A 207 -15.92 19.26 8.47
N GLY A 208 -16.59 19.88 9.46
CA GLY A 208 -17.47 19.21 10.42
C GLY A 208 -16.88 18.99 11.81
N LEU A 209 -15.57 19.15 12.01
CA LEU A 209 -14.90 19.04 13.32
C LEU A 209 -14.05 20.27 13.60
N LYS A 210 -13.81 20.56 14.88
CA LYS A 210 -12.89 21.59 15.34
C LYS A 210 -11.71 20.97 16.07
N GLU A 211 -10.59 21.70 16.10
CA GLU A 211 -9.46 21.36 16.94
C GLU A 211 -9.88 21.26 18.42
N GLY A 212 -9.53 20.14 19.07
CA GLY A 212 -9.90 19.85 20.45
C GLY A 212 -11.15 18.98 20.63
N ASP A 213 -11.91 18.69 19.57
CA ASP A 213 -13.04 17.77 19.64
C ASP A 213 -12.57 16.34 19.95
N ARG A 214 -13.14 15.74 21.02
CA ARG A 214 -12.82 14.36 21.39
C ARG A 214 -13.65 13.40 20.56
N VAL A 215 -12.98 12.68 19.68
CA VAL A 215 -13.60 11.69 18.79
C VAL A 215 -13.49 10.28 19.38
N VAL A 216 -14.55 9.48 19.28
CA VAL A 216 -14.58 8.10 19.76
C VAL A 216 -13.94 7.17 18.72
N THR A 217 -12.88 6.47 19.09
CA THR A 217 -12.19 5.49 18.22
C THR A 217 -12.57 4.05 18.50
N ALA A 218 -12.98 3.74 19.73
CA ALA A 218 -13.41 2.42 20.16
C ALA A 218 -14.22 2.54 21.45
N GLU A 219 -15.12 1.59 21.66
CA GLU A 219 -15.82 1.39 22.93
C GLU A 219 -15.43 0.00 23.44
N LEU A 220 -14.77 -0.05 24.60
CA LEU A 220 -14.50 -1.31 25.27
C LEU A 220 -15.79 -1.77 25.94
N ALA A 221 -16.55 -2.61 25.24
CA ALA A 221 -17.60 -3.37 25.86
C ALA A 221 -16.94 -4.39 26.81
N SER A 222 -16.94 -4.10 28.11
CA SER A 222 -16.71 -5.13 29.13
C SER A 222 -17.88 -6.10 29.06
N LYS A 223 -17.75 -7.16 28.26
CA LYS A 223 -18.69 -8.29 28.28
C LYS A 223 -18.73 -8.80 29.73
N PRO A 224 -19.85 -8.74 30.46
CA PRO A 224 -19.94 -9.43 31.73
C PRO A 224 -19.66 -10.91 31.46
N ALA A 225 -18.73 -11.51 32.20
CA ALA A 225 -18.50 -12.93 32.14
C ALA A 225 -19.84 -13.64 32.28
N ALA A 226 -20.27 -14.36 31.24
CA ALA A 226 -21.47 -15.15 31.30
C ALA A 226 -21.28 -16.14 32.45
N ALA A 227 -22.05 -15.96 33.54
CA ALA A 227 -22.11 -16.91 34.61
C ALA A 227 -22.52 -18.26 34.00
N SER A 228 -21.61 -19.23 34.05
CA SER A 228 -21.89 -20.60 33.63
C SER A 228 -23.01 -21.15 34.52
N THR A 229 -24.17 -21.38 33.93
CA THR A 229 -25.26 -22.12 34.57
C THR A 229 -24.72 -23.48 35.03
N PRO A 230 -24.79 -23.85 36.32
CA PRO A 230 -24.39 -25.18 36.76
C PRO A 230 -25.36 -26.21 36.17
N ALA A 231 -24.83 -27.15 35.39
CA ALA A 231 -25.58 -28.28 34.88
C ALA A 231 -25.94 -29.23 36.03
N ASN A 232 -27.24 -29.43 36.30
CA ASN A 232 -27.71 -30.41 37.26
C ASN A 232 -27.47 -31.85 36.74
N PRO A 233 -26.81 -32.74 37.51
CA PRO A 233 -26.42 -34.08 37.04
C PRO A 233 -27.50 -35.16 37.21
N PHE A 234 -28.76 -34.82 37.50
CA PHE A 234 -29.77 -35.79 37.96
C PHE A 234 -30.89 -36.17 36.98
N SER A 235 -30.83 -35.80 35.69
CA SER A 235 -31.78 -36.35 34.70
C SER A 235 -31.26 -37.65 34.07
N GLY A 236 -31.15 -38.70 34.88
CA GLY A 236 -30.74 -40.05 34.48
C GLY A 236 -31.89 -41.05 34.52
N GLY A 237 -32.48 -41.30 33.34
CA GLY A 237 -33.08 -42.57 32.87
C GLY A 237 -33.90 -43.44 33.83
N ALA A 238 -35.21 -43.48 33.60
CA ALA A 238 -36.11 -44.49 34.14
C ALA A 238 -35.70 -45.90 33.68
N ARG A 239 -35.46 -46.78 34.66
CA ARG A 239 -35.13 -48.20 34.49
C ARG A 239 -36.35 -48.99 34.00
N ARG A 240 -36.15 -49.86 33.01
CA ARG A 240 -36.98 -51.07 32.79
C ARG A 240 -36.06 -52.28 32.71
N PHE A 241 -36.27 -53.21 33.62
CA PHE A 241 -35.81 -54.61 33.62
C PHE A 241 -37.06 -55.48 33.81
N PRO A 242 -36.95 -56.81 33.63
CA PRO A 242 -36.31 -57.56 32.55
C PRO A 242 -37.33 -58.11 31.56
#